data_AF-A0A251RSI8-F1
#
_entry.id   AF-A0A251RSI8-F1
#
_cell.length_a   1.000
_cell.length_b   1.000
_cell.length_c   1.000
_cell.angle_alpha   90.00
_cell.angle_beta   90.00
_cell.angle_gamma   90.00
#
_symmetry.space_group_name_H-M   'P 1'
#
loop_
_entity.id
_entity.type
_entity.pdbx_description
1 polymer ?
#
loop_
_entity_poly.entity_id
_entity_poly.type
_entity_poly.pdbx_seq_one_letter_code
_entity_poly.pdbx_strand_id
1 'polypeptide(L)'
;MQRLNMILFYCCCLLFILITDGASGAAVNDTIFPNQTHKDGDTIVSAGGIFELGFFNPGNSSMRYLGIWYTCSLLDASSMLKISDEGSLQLLSLRNTLVWSSPSYKLATNSNPVAQLLETGNLVIRDEVSNNISWQSFDHPGDTWLPGMKIGVDLVTGIHMNLTSWKTSNNPSLGSYTVWMDTNGYPHLFYERDDVLESRIEYWNGLGFSGVLSLRPNNLNAFDFVVTDREIYTILVTNTFVTRMILDPQGNFVQLVWNDIKQSWQNYANTLQDFCDRYTLCGPYGICRINYAPVCSCIGGFEPRVPKE
;
A
#
# COMPACT_ATOMS: atom_id res chain seq x y z
N MET A 1 80.94 -10.42 -8.45
CA MET A 1 79.71 -11.15 -8.07
C MET A 1 78.59 -10.11 -8.06
N GLN A 2 77.63 -10.14 -8.98
CA GLN A 2 76.41 -10.99 -8.98
C GLN A 2 75.54 -10.76 -7.72
N ARG A 3 74.23 -10.49 -7.82
CA ARG A 3 73.38 -10.19 -9.00
C ARG A 3 72.06 -9.53 -8.57
N LEU A 4 71.37 -8.89 -9.53
CA LEU A 4 69.91 -8.78 -9.78
C LEU A 4 68.93 -9.36 -8.73
N ASN A 5 67.74 -8.77 -8.48
CA ASN A 5 66.89 -7.97 -9.39
C ASN A 5 66.22 -6.75 -8.73
N MET A 6 66.06 -5.69 -9.52
CA MET A 6 65.02 -4.66 -9.38
C MET A 6 64.30 -4.58 -10.73
N ILE A 7 62.97 -4.73 -10.74
CA ILE A 7 62.16 -4.58 -11.96
C ILE A 7 61.42 -3.25 -11.87
N LEU A 8 61.94 -2.25 -12.59
CA LEU A 8 61.13 -1.16 -13.10
C LEU A 8 60.35 -1.66 -14.31
N PHE A 9 59.13 -1.15 -14.51
CA PHE A 9 58.72 -0.78 -15.87
C PHE A 9 58.16 0.63 -15.87
N TYR A 10 58.76 1.47 -16.70
CA TYR A 10 58.48 2.88 -16.88
C TYR A 10 57.85 3.03 -18.26
N CYS A 11 56.66 3.62 -18.34
CA CYS A 11 56.20 4.51 -19.41
C CYS A 11 54.68 4.72 -19.29
N CYS A 12 54.09 5.82 -19.71
CA CYS A 12 54.47 7.22 -19.93
C CYS A 12 53.24 7.82 -20.62
N CYS A 13 52.78 8.99 -20.17
CA CYS A 13 51.83 9.89 -20.79
C CYS A 13 51.16 9.48 -22.12
N LEU A 14 49.82 9.40 -22.10
CA LEU A 14 49.03 10.03 -23.16
C LEU A 14 47.82 10.72 -22.54
N LEU A 15 47.60 11.99 -22.92
CA LEU A 15 46.39 12.72 -22.59
C LEU A 15 45.27 12.19 -23.50
N PHE A 16 44.19 11.69 -22.93
CA PHE A 16 42.90 11.70 -23.61
C PHE A 16 41.87 12.35 -22.69
N ILE A 17 41.58 13.62 -22.98
CA ILE A 17 40.40 14.31 -22.47
C ILE A 17 39.21 13.70 -23.22
N LEU A 18 38.64 12.64 -22.66
CA LEU A 18 37.30 12.20 -23.03
C LEU A 18 36.32 12.94 -22.13
N ILE A 19 35.92 14.13 -22.58
CA ILE A 19 34.65 14.73 -22.18
C ILE A 19 33.57 13.81 -22.74
N THR A 20 33.10 12.87 -21.91
CA THR A 20 31.84 12.19 -22.15
C THR A 20 30.72 13.10 -21.68
N ASP A 21 30.44 14.15 -22.46
CA ASP A 21 29.14 14.81 -22.48
C ASP A 21 28.12 13.75 -22.90
N GLY A 22 27.62 13.06 -21.89
CA GLY A 22 27.13 11.69 -22.01
C GLY A 22 26.54 11.15 -20.71
N ALA A 23 26.28 12.04 -19.74
CA ALA A 23 25.22 11.81 -18.77
C ALA A 23 23.88 11.96 -19.50
N SER A 24 23.59 11.03 -20.42
CA SER A 24 22.21 10.69 -20.74
C SER A 24 21.62 10.15 -19.44
N GLY A 25 20.96 11.03 -18.68
CA GLY A 25 20.13 10.59 -17.57
C GLY A 25 19.21 9.52 -18.12
N ALA A 26 19.26 8.31 -17.56
CA ALA A 26 18.37 7.24 -17.96
C ALA A 26 16.95 7.81 -17.87
N ALA A 27 16.25 7.86 -19.01
CA ALA A 27 14.94 8.48 -19.05
C ALA A 27 14.06 7.76 -18.02
N VAL A 28 13.59 8.52 -17.04
CA VAL A 28 12.72 8.01 -15.98
C VAL A 28 11.50 7.42 -16.67
N ASN A 29 11.43 6.09 -16.71
CA ASN A 29 10.31 5.37 -17.30
C ASN A 29 9.23 5.23 -16.23
N ASP A 30 8.72 6.36 -15.72
CA ASP A 30 7.61 6.39 -14.75
C ASP A 30 6.24 6.53 -15.43
N THR A 31 6.23 6.82 -16.74
CA THR A 31 5.05 7.28 -17.49
C THR A 31 4.76 6.40 -18.71
N ILE A 32 3.49 6.01 -18.87
CA ILE A 32 2.92 5.33 -20.03
C ILE A 32 2.08 6.33 -20.83
N PHE A 33 2.46 6.55 -22.09
CA PHE A 33 1.75 7.43 -23.02
C PHE A 33 0.60 6.71 -23.76
N PRO A 34 -0.38 7.43 -24.32
CA PRO A 34 -1.43 6.84 -25.16
C PRO A 34 -0.88 5.93 -26.26
N ASN A 35 -1.49 4.76 -26.43
CA ASN A 35 -1.11 3.73 -27.38
C ASN A 35 0.33 3.16 -27.23
N GLN A 36 1.08 3.52 -26.17
CA GLN A 36 2.30 2.81 -25.77
C GLN A 36 1.93 1.50 -25.07
N THR A 37 2.09 0.38 -25.78
CA THR A 37 1.91 -0.96 -25.19
C THR A 37 3.11 -1.31 -24.32
N HIS A 38 2.96 -1.21 -23.00
CA HIS A 38 3.84 -1.93 -22.09
C HIS A 38 3.48 -3.41 -22.14
N LYS A 39 4.43 -4.21 -22.62
CA LYS A 39 4.40 -5.65 -22.50
C LYS A 39 4.97 -5.99 -21.13
N ASP A 40 6.17 -6.54 -21.11
CA ASP A 40 6.37 -7.73 -20.31
C ASP A 40 7.85 -8.05 -20.08
N GLY A 41 8.26 -7.97 -18.81
CA GLY A 41 9.63 -7.55 -18.48
C GLY A 41 9.82 -6.05 -18.70
N ASP A 42 8.95 -5.41 -19.50
CA ASP A 42 8.71 -3.97 -19.48
C ASP A 42 8.09 -3.61 -18.12
N THR A 43 8.74 -2.74 -17.36
CA THR A 43 8.22 -2.15 -16.12
C THR A 43 8.29 -0.63 -16.19
N ILE A 44 7.42 0.04 -15.43
CA ILE A 44 7.61 1.46 -15.12
C ILE A 44 8.08 1.59 -13.68
N VAL A 45 9.00 2.53 -13.44
CA VAL A 45 9.67 2.74 -12.15
C VAL A 45 9.51 4.20 -11.77
N SER A 46 9.08 4.47 -10.53
CA SER A 46 9.00 5.81 -9.94
C SER A 46 10.34 6.55 -10.09
N ALA A 47 10.33 7.87 -10.31
CA ALA A 47 11.53 8.69 -10.55
C ALA A 47 12.68 8.53 -9.53
N GLY A 48 12.39 8.32 -8.25
CA GLY A 48 13.39 8.06 -7.19
C GLY A 48 13.78 6.59 -7.04
N GLY A 49 13.20 5.69 -7.84
CA GLY A 49 13.54 4.27 -7.88
C GLY A 49 13.05 3.46 -6.68
N ILE A 50 11.92 3.82 -6.05
CA ILE A 50 11.36 3.17 -4.85
C ILE A 50 10.25 2.17 -5.19
N PHE A 51 9.42 2.47 -6.20
CA PHE A 51 8.30 1.64 -6.62
C PHE A 51 8.40 1.27 -8.09
N GLU A 52 7.93 0.06 -8.40
CA GLU A 52 7.91 -0.51 -9.75
C GLU A 52 6.54 -1.12 -10.02
N LEU A 53 5.96 -0.81 -11.19
CA LEU A 53 4.73 -1.42 -11.71
C LEU A 53 5.10 -2.36 -12.85
N GLY A 54 4.61 -3.58 -12.78
CA GLY A 54 4.76 -4.56 -13.85
C GLY A 54 3.95 -5.83 -13.60
N PHE A 55 4.37 -6.92 -14.24
CA PHE A 55 3.69 -8.20 -14.18
C PHE A 55 4.44 -9.26 -13.38
N PHE A 56 3.74 -9.90 -12.45
CA PHE A 56 4.30 -10.84 -11.50
C PHE A 56 3.42 -12.10 -11.34
N ASN A 57 4.01 -13.16 -10.78
CA ASN A 57 3.28 -14.31 -10.25
C ASN A 57 3.56 -14.39 -8.74
N PRO A 58 2.54 -14.35 -7.88
CA PRO A 58 2.71 -14.54 -6.44
C PRO A 58 3.07 -16.00 -6.15
N GLY A 59 4.32 -16.21 -5.73
CA GLY A 59 4.89 -17.52 -5.42
C GLY A 59 4.75 -18.51 -6.58
N ASN A 60 4.23 -19.71 -6.28
CA ASN A 60 4.07 -20.78 -7.27
C ASN A 60 2.74 -20.70 -8.05
N SER A 61 2.09 -19.53 -8.11
CA SER A 61 0.86 -19.37 -8.89
C SER A 61 1.10 -19.54 -10.39
N SER A 62 0.15 -20.14 -11.10
CA SER A 62 0.10 -20.17 -12.57
C SER A 62 -0.62 -18.94 -13.16
N MET A 63 -1.25 -18.13 -12.32
CA MET A 63 -1.95 -16.90 -12.72
C MET A 63 -0.98 -15.72 -12.70
N ARG A 64 -1.11 -14.87 -13.72
CA ARG A 64 -0.36 -13.61 -13.88
C ARG A 64 -1.21 -12.43 -13.42
N TYR A 65 -0.57 -11.46 -12.77
CA TYR A 65 -1.21 -10.26 -12.24
C TYR A 65 -0.37 -9.02 -12.55
N LEU A 66 -1.02 -7.88 -12.77
CA LEU A 66 -0.40 -6.57 -12.68
C LEU A 66 -0.26 -6.21 -11.19
N GLY A 67 0.86 -5.63 -10.79
CA GLY A 67 1.04 -5.16 -9.41
C GLY A 67 2.09 -4.06 -9.30
N ILE A 68 2.03 -3.32 -8.20
CA ILE A 68 3.06 -2.38 -7.77
C ILE A 68 3.82 -3.02 -6.61
N TRP A 69 5.14 -3.02 -6.67
CA TRP A 69 6.01 -3.49 -5.59
C TRP A 69 7.10 -2.48 -5.28
N TYR A 70 7.73 -2.64 -4.11
CA TYR A 70 8.98 -1.94 -3.82
C TYR A 70 10.09 -2.52 -4.69
N THR A 71 10.85 -1.65 -5.35
CA THR A 71 12.02 -2.02 -6.17
C THR A 71 13.03 -2.84 -5.35
N CYS A 72 13.01 -4.14 -5.56
CA CYS A 72 14.18 -4.95 -5.24
C CYS A 72 15.18 -4.74 -6.38
N SER A 73 16.47 -4.52 -6.10
CA SER A 73 17.49 -4.50 -7.15
C SER A 73 17.80 -5.92 -7.69
N LEU A 74 16.77 -6.73 -8.00
CA LEU A 74 16.80 -8.16 -8.38
C LEU A 74 15.46 -8.65 -9.05
N LEU A 75 15.39 -8.65 -10.40
CA LEU A 75 14.79 -9.67 -11.33
C LEU A 75 13.25 -9.77 -11.68
N ASP A 76 12.99 -9.82 -13.00
CA ASP A 76 11.91 -10.38 -13.90
C ASP A 76 10.63 -11.13 -13.40
N ALA A 77 9.49 -11.34 -14.13
CA ALA A 77 8.78 -10.79 -15.34
C ALA A 77 7.51 -11.68 -15.67
N SER A 78 6.74 -11.43 -16.78
CA SER A 78 5.90 -12.38 -17.62
C SER A 78 4.36 -12.17 -17.99
N SER A 79 3.73 -10.96 -18.05
CA SER A 79 2.54 -10.66 -18.95
C SER A 79 2.34 -9.16 -19.37
N MET A 80 1.17 -8.69 -19.91
CA MET A 80 0.98 -7.39 -20.63
C MET A 80 -0.22 -6.46 -20.22
N LEU A 81 -0.14 -5.13 -20.48
CA LEU A 81 -1.18 -4.09 -20.19
C LEU A 81 -1.54 -3.17 -21.39
N LYS A 82 -2.72 -2.53 -21.39
CA LYS A 82 -3.11 -1.42 -22.31
C LYS A 82 -3.84 -0.25 -21.59
N ILE A 83 -3.80 0.95 -22.19
CA ILE A 83 -4.73 2.08 -21.93
C ILE A 83 -5.60 2.31 -23.17
N SER A 84 -6.88 2.63 -23.01
CA SER A 84 -7.81 2.91 -24.11
C SER A 84 -7.85 4.37 -24.54
N ASP A 85 -8.33 4.65 -25.75
CA ASP A 85 -8.42 6.00 -26.30
C ASP A 85 -9.45 6.89 -25.56
N GLU A 86 -10.32 6.30 -24.73
CA GLU A 86 -11.20 7.00 -23.78
C GLU A 86 -10.58 7.22 -22.38
N GLY A 87 -9.30 6.89 -22.18
CA GLY A 87 -8.58 7.10 -20.92
C GLY A 87 -8.87 6.09 -19.81
N SER A 88 -9.29 4.85 -20.15
CA SER A 88 -9.39 3.75 -19.17
C SER A 88 -8.13 2.88 -19.17
N LEU A 89 -7.65 2.47 -17.99
CA LEU A 89 -6.68 1.37 -17.87
C LEU A 89 -7.41 0.06 -18.21
N GLN A 90 -6.80 -0.80 -19.03
CA GLN A 90 -7.40 -2.06 -19.50
C GLN A 90 -6.40 -3.21 -19.43
N LEU A 91 -6.68 -4.18 -18.57
CA LEU A 91 -5.94 -5.44 -18.49
C LEU A 91 -6.47 -6.40 -19.56
N LEU A 92 -5.63 -6.75 -20.53
CA LEU A 92 -5.97 -7.64 -21.64
C LEU A 92 -5.28 -8.99 -21.52
N SER A 93 -6.04 -10.06 -21.75
CA SER A 93 -5.51 -11.42 -21.88
C SER A 93 -4.65 -11.57 -23.14
N LEU A 94 -3.77 -12.59 -23.16
CA LEU A 94 -3.01 -13.03 -24.36
C LEU A 94 -3.91 -13.35 -25.58
N ARG A 95 -5.22 -13.52 -25.38
CA ARG A 95 -6.22 -13.70 -26.46
C ARG A 95 -7.02 -12.43 -26.79
N ASN A 96 -6.51 -11.27 -26.38
CA ASN A 96 -7.10 -9.94 -26.57
C ASN A 96 -8.52 -9.78 -25.97
N THR A 97 -8.83 -10.53 -24.91
CA THR A 97 -10.08 -10.39 -24.12
C THR A 97 -9.85 -9.53 -22.89
N LEU A 98 -10.76 -8.61 -22.59
CA LEU A 98 -10.71 -7.78 -21.39
C LEU A 98 -10.85 -8.63 -20.12
N VAL A 99 -9.97 -8.39 -19.14
CA VAL A 99 -9.92 -9.08 -17.84
C VAL A 99 -10.35 -8.14 -16.72
N TRP A 100 -9.92 -6.87 -16.78
CA TRP A 100 -10.29 -5.80 -15.86
C TRP A 100 -10.15 -4.44 -16.57
N SER A 101 -10.92 -3.44 -16.15
CA SER A 101 -10.73 -2.06 -16.56
C SER A 101 -11.08 -1.07 -15.44
N SER A 102 -10.38 0.06 -15.39
CA SER A 102 -10.79 1.19 -14.55
C SER A 102 -12.11 1.79 -15.05
N PRO A 103 -12.89 2.47 -14.19
CA PRO A 103 -13.96 3.37 -14.66
C PRO A 103 -13.40 4.41 -15.63
N SER A 104 -14.17 4.80 -16.64
CA SER A 104 -13.83 5.89 -17.55
C SER A 104 -14.52 7.19 -17.12
N TYR A 105 -13.70 8.19 -16.78
CA TYR A 105 -14.18 9.54 -16.49
C TYR A 105 -14.17 10.37 -17.78
N LYS A 106 -15.23 11.14 -18.03
CA LYS A 106 -15.36 11.93 -19.27
C LYS A 106 -14.26 12.99 -19.35
N LEU A 107 -13.24 12.70 -20.15
CA LEU A 107 -12.17 13.63 -20.48
C LEU A 107 -12.72 14.89 -21.17
N ALA A 108 -12.08 16.03 -20.91
CA ALA A 108 -12.35 17.26 -21.64
C ALA A 108 -11.82 17.15 -23.08
N THR A 109 -12.49 17.83 -24.03
CA THR A 109 -11.98 17.93 -25.41
C THR A 109 -10.58 18.57 -25.41
N ASN A 110 -9.61 17.89 -26.03
CA ASN A 110 -8.17 18.18 -26.07
C ASN A 110 -7.31 17.67 -24.88
N SER A 111 -7.77 16.69 -24.10
CA SER A 111 -6.92 15.98 -23.13
C SER A 111 -5.86 15.10 -23.80
N ASN A 112 -4.68 14.98 -23.20
CA ASN A 112 -3.68 13.94 -23.50
C ASN A 112 -3.43 13.06 -22.24
N PRO A 113 -4.19 11.96 -22.05
CA PRO A 113 -4.13 11.18 -20.81
C PRO A 113 -2.90 10.28 -20.75
N VAL A 114 -2.06 10.45 -19.73
CA VAL A 114 -0.91 9.59 -19.42
C VAL A 114 -1.15 8.85 -18.11
N ALA A 115 -0.64 7.62 -17.98
CA ALA A 115 -0.56 6.94 -16.69
C ALA A 115 0.85 7.09 -16.11
N GLN A 116 0.99 7.50 -14.85
CA GLN A 116 2.29 7.74 -14.21
C GLN A 116 2.36 7.09 -12.82
N LEU A 117 3.46 6.41 -12.52
CA LEU A 117 3.78 5.86 -11.19
C LEU A 117 4.54 6.91 -10.36
N LEU A 118 3.87 7.48 -9.36
CA LEU A 118 4.45 8.51 -8.49
C LEU A 118 5.37 7.91 -7.40
N GLU A 119 6.22 8.75 -6.81
CA GLU A 119 7.13 8.41 -5.70
C GLU A 119 6.45 7.77 -4.48
N THR A 120 5.15 7.99 -4.30
CA THR A 120 4.36 7.38 -3.22
C THR A 120 3.95 5.94 -3.51
N GLY A 121 4.17 5.43 -4.72
CA GLY A 121 3.59 4.17 -5.21
C GLY A 121 2.16 4.33 -5.74
N ASN A 122 1.66 5.56 -5.89
CA ASN A 122 0.36 5.83 -6.50
C ASN A 122 0.48 5.83 -8.02
N LEU A 123 -0.22 4.92 -8.70
CA LEU A 123 -0.37 4.94 -10.16
C LEU A 123 -1.57 5.84 -10.48
N VAL A 124 -1.32 6.97 -11.16
CA VAL A 124 -2.36 7.94 -11.54
C VAL A 124 -2.58 7.93 -13.05
N ILE A 125 -3.83 8.04 -13.51
CA ILE A 125 -4.12 8.55 -14.86
C ILE A 125 -4.32 10.05 -14.71
N ARG A 126 -3.57 10.85 -15.46
CA ARG A 126 -3.68 12.31 -15.49
C ARG A 126 -3.62 12.86 -16.89
N ASP A 127 -4.22 14.02 -17.10
CA ASP A 127 -3.99 14.81 -18.30
C ASP A 127 -2.57 15.41 -18.27
N GLU A 128 -1.81 15.24 -19.34
CA GLU A 128 -0.41 15.72 -19.43
C GLU A 128 -0.30 17.24 -19.29
N VAL A 129 -1.23 17.98 -19.91
CA VAL A 129 -1.15 19.44 -20.08
C VAL A 129 -1.65 20.21 -18.86
N SER A 130 -2.80 19.79 -18.31
CA SER A 130 -3.43 20.43 -17.14
C SER A 130 -3.06 19.79 -15.81
N ASN A 131 -2.38 18.64 -15.84
CA ASN A 131 -2.00 17.83 -14.68
C ASN A 131 -3.19 17.36 -13.80
N ASN A 132 -4.42 17.44 -14.31
CA ASN A 132 -5.62 16.96 -13.63
C ASN A 132 -5.62 15.42 -13.60
N ILE A 133 -5.67 14.84 -12.40
CA ILE A 133 -5.83 13.40 -12.18
C ILE A 133 -7.28 13.02 -12.49
N SER A 134 -7.49 12.01 -13.32
CA SER A 134 -8.81 11.42 -13.62
C SER A 134 -9.04 10.09 -12.90
N TRP A 135 -7.99 9.38 -12.51
CA TRP A 135 -8.06 8.13 -11.73
C TRP A 135 -6.75 7.93 -10.96
N GLN A 136 -6.81 7.27 -9.79
CA GLN A 136 -5.60 6.88 -9.05
C GLN A 136 -5.76 5.53 -8.34
N SER A 137 -4.67 4.77 -8.22
CA SER A 137 -4.68 3.47 -7.54
C SER A 137 -4.88 3.58 -6.03
N PHE A 138 -4.57 4.74 -5.44
CA PHE A 138 -4.81 5.02 -4.02
C PHE A 138 -6.30 5.06 -3.63
N ASP A 139 -7.23 5.24 -4.58
CA ASP A 139 -8.67 5.15 -4.35
C ASP A 139 -9.17 3.67 -4.36
N HIS A 140 -8.29 2.73 -4.73
CA HIS A 140 -8.58 1.30 -4.84
C HIS A 140 -7.52 0.44 -4.10
N PRO A 141 -7.39 0.59 -2.76
CA PRO A 141 -6.50 -0.23 -1.95
C PRO A 141 -6.68 -1.75 -2.12
N GLY A 142 -5.60 -2.48 -1.86
CA GLY A 142 -5.58 -3.95 -1.75
C GLY A 142 -5.42 -4.39 -0.29
N ASP A 143 -4.45 -5.28 -0.03
CA ASP A 143 -4.12 -5.73 1.33
C ASP A 143 -3.19 -4.77 2.09
N THR A 144 -2.62 -3.79 1.40
CA THR A 144 -1.49 -2.98 1.87
C THR A 144 -1.86 -1.49 1.95
N TRP A 145 -1.53 -0.86 3.07
CA TRP A 145 -1.63 0.58 3.32
C TRP A 145 -0.23 1.22 3.28
N LEU A 146 0.04 2.03 2.25
CA LEU A 146 1.26 2.83 2.11
C LEU A 146 1.10 4.24 2.70
N PRO A 147 2.20 4.90 3.11
CA PRO A 147 2.17 6.33 3.42
C PRO A 147 1.56 7.15 2.27
N GLY A 148 0.71 8.11 2.61
CA GLY A 148 -0.04 8.91 1.64
C GLY A 148 -1.36 8.29 1.15
N MET A 149 -1.62 6.99 1.34
CA MET A 149 -2.94 6.40 1.04
C MET A 149 -3.94 6.77 2.14
N LYS A 150 -5.19 6.98 1.72
CA LYS A 150 -6.34 7.20 2.60
C LYS A 150 -7.05 5.88 2.86
N ILE A 151 -7.52 5.68 4.10
CA ILE A 151 -8.52 4.65 4.46
C ILE A 151 -9.72 5.38 5.05
N GLY A 152 -10.89 5.23 4.44
CA GLY A 152 -12.02 6.14 4.67
C GLY A 152 -13.06 6.13 3.56
N VAL A 153 -13.84 7.22 3.47
CA VAL A 153 -14.92 7.42 2.51
C VAL A 153 -14.82 8.81 1.88
N ASP A 154 -14.83 8.87 0.55
CA ASP A 154 -15.14 10.09 -0.21
C ASP A 154 -16.67 10.23 -0.30
N LEU A 155 -17.21 11.29 0.32
CA LEU A 155 -18.65 11.55 0.39
C LEU A 155 -19.22 12.16 -0.90
N VAL A 156 -18.37 12.61 -1.82
CA VAL A 156 -18.73 13.19 -3.12
C VAL A 156 -18.85 12.11 -4.19
N THR A 157 -17.91 11.15 -4.22
CA THR A 157 -17.95 10.04 -5.17
C THR A 157 -18.62 8.78 -4.63
N GLY A 158 -18.71 8.63 -3.30
CA GLY A 158 -19.19 7.42 -2.64
C GLY A 158 -18.16 6.28 -2.61
N ILE A 159 -16.88 6.57 -2.87
CA ILE A 159 -15.80 5.56 -2.85
C ILE A 159 -15.40 5.27 -1.40
N HIS A 160 -15.50 3.99 -1.02
CA HIS A 160 -14.95 3.45 0.22
C HIS A 160 -13.54 2.89 -0.03
N MET A 161 -12.54 3.48 0.61
CA MET A 161 -11.13 3.07 0.53
C MET A 161 -10.85 2.07 1.65
N ASN A 162 -11.17 0.80 1.41
CA ASN A 162 -11.07 -0.30 2.38
C ASN A 162 -9.88 -1.22 2.06
N LEU A 163 -9.15 -1.69 3.07
CA LEU A 163 -8.18 -2.77 2.87
C LEU A 163 -8.91 -4.11 2.82
N THR A 164 -8.57 -4.99 1.87
CA THR A 164 -9.05 -6.38 1.84
C THR A 164 -7.87 -7.32 1.66
N SER A 165 -7.80 -8.37 2.48
CA SER A 165 -6.71 -9.34 2.44
C SER A 165 -6.65 -10.05 1.08
N TRP A 166 -5.46 -10.53 0.71
CA TRP A 166 -5.38 -11.59 -0.30
C TRP A 166 -6.05 -12.87 0.23
N LYS A 167 -6.51 -13.73 -0.68
CA LYS A 167 -7.16 -15.00 -0.33
C LYS A 167 -6.19 -16.07 0.16
N THR A 168 -4.98 -16.10 -0.39
CA THR A 168 -3.83 -16.84 0.14
C THR A 168 -2.54 -16.09 -0.22
N SER A 169 -1.41 -16.47 0.38
CA SER A 169 -0.10 -15.90 0.04
C SER A 169 0.33 -16.08 -1.44
N ASN A 170 -0.34 -16.97 -2.19
CA ASN A 170 -0.12 -17.21 -3.61
C ASN A 170 -1.31 -16.77 -4.49
N ASN A 171 -2.33 -16.08 -3.93
CA ASN A 171 -3.52 -15.67 -4.67
C ASN A 171 -4.08 -14.32 -4.18
N PRO A 172 -3.82 -13.21 -4.91
CA PRO A 172 -4.27 -11.86 -4.59
C PRO A 172 -5.73 -11.57 -4.97
N SER A 173 -6.52 -12.57 -5.36
CA SER A 173 -7.99 -12.40 -5.34
C SER A 173 -8.47 -12.04 -3.93
N LEU A 174 -9.57 -11.30 -3.81
CA LEU A 174 -10.20 -10.95 -2.53
C LEU A 174 -10.29 -12.14 -1.58
N GLY A 175 -9.74 -11.96 -0.38
CA GLY A 175 -9.80 -12.89 0.75
C GLY A 175 -10.99 -12.65 1.66
N SER A 176 -10.89 -13.15 2.89
CA SER A 176 -11.97 -13.11 3.88
C SER A 176 -11.96 -11.87 4.75
N TYR A 177 -10.81 -11.20 4.93
CA TYR A 177 -10.67 -10.14 5.92
C TYR A 177 -10.68 -8.76 5.29
N THR A 178 -11.39 -7.81 5.91
CA THR A 178 -11.47 -6.41 5.48
C THR A 178 -11.24 -5.47 6.66
N VAL A 179 -10.56 -4.34 6.42
CA VAL A 179 -10.52 -3.19 7.32
C VAL A 179 -11.13 -1.99 6.61
N TRP A 180 -12.17 -1.42 7.22
CA TRP A 180 -12.97 -0.35 6.63
C TRP A 180 -13.32 0.72 7.67
N MET A 181 -13.78 1.88 7.19
CA MET A 181 -14.23 2.99 8.05
C MET A 181 -15.75 3.11 8.02
N ASP A 182 -16.38 2.99 9.19
CA ASP A 182 -17.76 3.41 9.37
C ASP A 182 -17.80 4.92 9.65
N THR A 183 -18.79 5.60 9.06
CA THR A 183 -19.05 7.03 9.23
C THR A 183 -20.42 7.31 9.88
N ASN A 184 -21.12 6.27 10.37
CA ASN A 184 -22.40 6.43 11.06
C ASN A 184 -22.24 6.99 12.49
N GLY A 185 -22.10 8.31 12.59
CA GLY A 185 -21.92 9.03 13.85
C GLY A 185 -20.50 9.60 13.95
N TYR A 186 -19.77 9.26 15.02
CA TYR A 186 -18.33 9.51 15.03
C TYR A 186 -17.63 8.37 14.27
N PRO A 187 -16.69 8.64 13.35
CA PRO A 187 -16.11 7.57 12.53
C PRO A 187 -15.23 6.61 13.33
N HIS A 188 -15.30 5.33 12.95
CA HIS A 188 -14.53 4.24 13.58
C HIS A 188 -13.88 3.38 12.49
N LEU A 189 -12.70 2.84 12.78
CA LEU A 189 -12.17 1.71 12.00
C LEU A 189 -12.74 0.40 12.54
N PHE A 190 -13.16 -0.47 11.63
CA PHE A 190 -13.66 -1.80 11.91
C PHE A 190 -12.85 -2.85 11.14
N TYR A 191 -12.76 -4.05 11.73
CA TYR A 191 -12.10 -5.22 11.17
C TYR A 191 -13.11 -6.37 11.16
N GLU A 192 -13.32 -6.95 9.99
CA GLU A 192 -14.32 -7.97 9.74
C GLU A 192 -13.73 -9.16 9.00
N ARG A 193 -14.48 -10.26 9.04
CA ARG A 193 -14.16 -11.52 8.39
C ARG A 193 -15.43 -12.11 7.78
N ASP A 194 -15.44 -12.37 6.48
CA ASP A 194 -16.55 -13.03 5.78
C ASP A 194 -17.91 -12.33 6.09
N ASP A 195 -17.93 -10.99 6.02
CA ASP A 195 -19.01 -10.07 6.42
C ASP A 195 -19.43 -10.09 7.93
N VAL A 196 -18.68 -10.78 8.79
CA VAL A 196 -18.88 -10.83 10.25
C VAL A 196 -17.89 -9.90 10.96
N LEU A 197 -18.41 -9.01 11.79
CA LEU A 197 -17.58 -8.05 12.53
C LEU A 197 -16.82 -8.73 13.69
N GLU A 198 -15.49 -8.80 13.56
CA GLU A 198 -14.59 -9.49 14.50
C GLU A 198 -13.94 -8.52 15.49
N SER A 199 -13.68 -7.26 15.10
CA SER A 199 -13.08 -6.25 15.98
C SER A 199 -13.48 -4.82 15.60
N ARG A 200 -13.49 -3.93 16.60
CA ARG A 200 -13.51 -2.48 16.43
C ARG A 200 -12.12 -1.95 16.79
N ILE A 201 -11.43 -1.38 15.82
CA ILE A 201 -10.09 -0.76 15.97
C ILE A 201 -10.18 0.60 16.74
N GLU A 202 -11.41 0.98 17.09
CA GLU A 202 -11.84 2.18 17.82
C GLU A 202 -11.80 3.47 16.97
N TYR A 203 -12.01 4.60 17.64
CA TYR A 203 -12.15 5.94 17.09
C TYR A 203 -10.84 6.73 17.19
N TRP A 204 -10.73 7.76 16.36
CA TRP A 204 -9.67 8.76 16.48
C TRP A 204 -9.89 9.63 17.73
N ASN A 205 -8.91 9.68 18.64
CA ASN A 205 -9.04 10.43 19.90
C ASN A 205 -8.32 11.81 19.90
N GLY A 206 -7.86 12.28 18.74
CA GLY A 206 -7.05 13.50 18.61
C GLY A 206 -5.53 13.26 18.69
N LEU A 207 -5.09 12.06 19.08
CA LEU A 207 -3.67 11.65 19.09
C LEU A 207 -3.42 10.37 18.30
N GLY A 208 -4.39 9.45 18.26
CA GLY A 208 -4.30 8.15 17.59
C GLY A 208 -5.64 7.41 17.62
N PHE A 209 -5.68 6.19 17.08
CA PHE A 209 -6.80 5.26 17.30
C PHE A 209 -6.74 4.67 18.72
N SER A 210 -7.83 4.80 19.48
CA SER A 210 -7.80 4.56 20.93
C SER A 210 -7.65 3.09 21.35
N GLY A 211 -7.98 2.14 20.48
CA GLY A 211 -7.76 0.70 20.72
C GLY A 211 -6.30 0.28 20.53
N VAL A 212 -5.58 0.95 19.62
CA VAL A 212 -4.27 0.49 19.18
C VAL A 212 -3.15 1.20 19.95
N LEU A 213 -2.83 0.69 21.14
CA LEU A 213 -1.84 1.29 22.06
C LEU A 213 -0.44 1.47 21.45
N SER A 214 -0.10 0.70 20.41
CA SER A 214 1.13 0.82 19.62
C SER A 214 1.13 2.00 18.63
N LEU A 215 -0.03 2.53 18.21
CA LEU A 215 -0.15 3.68 17.29
C LEU A 215 -0.17 5.04 18.01
N ARG A 216 0.44 5.13 19.21
CA ARG A 216 0.67 6.44 19.85
C ARG A 216 1.64 7.28 19.00
N PRO A 217 1.36 8.59 18.82
CA PRO A 217 2.09 9.42 17.88
C PRO A 217 3.56 9.50 18.28
N ASN A 218 4.43 9.01 17.39
CA ASN A 218 5.87 9.02 17.52
C ASN A 218 6.51 9.03 16.11
N ASN A 219 7.83 9.19 16.01
CA ASN A 219 8.49 9.31 14.70
C ASN A 219 8.19 8.16 13.73
N LEU A 220 7.93 6.94 14.23
CA LEU A 220 7.60 5.77 13.42
C LEU A 220 6.09 5.61 13.13
N ASN A 221 5.24 6.19 13.98
CA ASN A 221 3.78 6.11 13.90
C ASN A 221 3.19 7.51 13.92
N ALA A 222 3.02 8.09 12.74
CA ALA A 222 2.27 9.32 12.53
C ALA A 222 1.10 9.02 11.57
N PHE A 223 -0.12 9.17 12.10
CA PHE A 223 -1.35 9.12 11.35
C PHE A 223 -2.02 10.48 11.49
N ASP A 224 -2.66 10.95 10.43
CA ASP A 224 -3.64 12.02 10.52
C ASP A 224 -5.05 11.44 10.30
N PHE A 225 -6.05 12.20 10.75
CA PHE A 225 -7.46 11.90 10.58
C PHE A 225 -8.21 13.17 10.22
N VAL A 226 -9.01 13.09 9.16
CA VAL A 226 -9.66 14.23 8.52
C VAL A 226 -11.15 13.95 8.43
N VAL A 227 -11.95 14.94 8.83
CA VAL A 227 -13.41 14.94 8.73
C VAL A 227 -13.83 16.25 8.09
N THR A 228 -14.47 16.17 6.93
CA THR A 228 -15.00 17.32 6.18
C THR A 228 -16.40 17.02 5.65
N ASP A 229 -17.02 18.00 5.00
CA ASP A 229 -18.26 17.85 4.24
C ASP A 229 -18.09 17.06 2.92
N ARG A 230 -16.84 16.77 2.52
CA ARG A 230 -16.51 16.10 1.25
C ARG A 230 -15.87 14.73 1.43
N GLU A 231 -15.09 14.52 2.48
CA GLU A 231 -14.38 13.28 2.74
C GLU A 231 -14.08 13.08 4.23
N ILE A 232 -14.07 11.81 4.64
CA ILE A 232 -13.76 11.36 6.01
C ILE A 232 -12.77 10.21 5.90
N TYR A 233 -11.54 10.40 6.39
CA TYR A 233 -10.49 9.39 6.25
C TYR A 233 -9.40 9.50 7.31
N THR A 234 -8.62 8.43 7.44
CA THR A 234 -7.30 8.44 8.07
C THR A 234 -6.22 8.17 7.04
N ILE A 235 -5.02 8.69 7.28
CA ILE A 235 -3.87 8.63 6.38
C ILE A 235 -2.60 8.35 7.19
N LEU A 236 -1.76 7.46 6.68
CA LEU A 236 -0.42 7.20 7.23
C LEU A 236 0.54 8.28 6.69
N VAL A 237 1.18 9.04 7.58
CA VAL A 237 1.95 10.25 7.24
C VAL A 237 3.40 10.10 7.67
N THR A 238 4.25 9.54 6.82
CA THR A 238 5.69 9.48 7.06
C THR A 238 6.51 9.44 5.78
N ASN A 239 7.62 10.20 5.79
CA ASN A 239 8.63 10.26 4.74
C ASN A 239 10.04 9.93 5.28
N THR A 240 10.17 9.45 6.52
CA THR A 240 11.48 9.35 7.23
C THR A 240 12.07 7.94 7.29
N PHE A 241 11.30 6.92 6.89
CA PHE A 241 11.68 5.50 6.82
C PHE A 241 10.64 4.77 5.97
N VAL A 242 11.02 3.65 5.35
CA VAL A 242 10.10 2.85 4.54
C VAL A 242 9.23 1.98 5.46
N THR A 243 7.91 2.19 5.40
CA THR A 243 6.91 1.47 6.20
C THR A 243 5.65 1.21 5.38
N ARG A 244 4.87 0.21 5.81
CA ARG A 244 3.49 -0.04 5.36
C ARG A 244 2.70 -0.76 6.44
N MET A 245 1.38 -0.70 6.41
CA MET A 245 0.55 -1.70 7.08
C MET A 245 0.11 -2.76 6.07
N ILE A 246 -0.10 -4.00 6.51
CA ILE A 246 -0.59 -5.10 5.68
C ILE A 246 -1.62 -5.92 6.45
N LEU A 247 -2.69 -6.31 5.77
CA LEU A 247 -3.76 -7.19 6.23
C LEU A 247 -3.58 -8.56 5.57
N ASP A 248 -2.86 -9.47 6.24
CA ASP A 248 -2.43 -10.72 5.62
C ASP A 248 -3.58 -11.75 5.44
N PRO A 249 -3.38 -12.83 4.64
CA PRO A 249 -4.40 -13.87 4.42
C PRO A 249 -4.70 -14.74 5.65
N GLN A 250 -4.04 -14.50 6.78
CA GLN A 250 -4.31 -15.16 8.06
C GLN A 250 -5.17 -14.26 8.97
N GLY A 251 -5.34 -12.97 8.63
CA GLY A 251 -6.09 -11.97 9.39
C GLY A 251 -5.20 -11.06 10.24
N ASN A 252 -3.87 -11.19 10.16
CA ASN A 252 -2.99 -10.31 10.92
C ASN A 252 -2.94 -8.94 10.23
N PHE A 253 -3.53 -7.92 10.86
CA PHE A 253 -3.36 -6.52 10.45
C PHE A 253 -2.17 -5.91 11.21
N VAL A 254 -1.03 -5.77 10.54
CA VAL A 254 0.26 -5.41 11.15
C VAL A 254 0.96 -4.28 10.42
N GLN A 255 1.74 -3.48 11.14
CA GLN A 255 2.65 -2.50 10.59
C GLN A 255 4.05 -3.10 10.43
N LEU A 256 4.59 -3.00 9.22
CA LEU A 256 5.93 -3.43 8.87
C LEU A 256 6.81 -2.21 8.60
N VAL A 257 8.00 -2.18 9.20
CA VAL A 257 9.06 -1.21 8.93
C VAL A 257 10.22 -1.93 8.25
N TRP A 258 10.76 -1.35 7.18
CA TRP A 258 11.94 -1.88 6.51
C TRP A 258 13.20 -1.67 7.36
N ASN A 259 14.10 -2.64 7.39
CA ASN A 259 15.36 -2.53 8.11
C ASN A 259 16.54 -2.61 7.13
N ASP A 260 17.18 -1.48 6.85
CA ASP A 260 18.25 -1.37 5.85
C ASP A 260 19.48 -2.23 6.17
N ILE A 261 19.74 -2.51 7.47
CA ILE A 261 20.87 -3.34 7.91
C ILE A 261 20.59 -4.82 7.64
N LYS A 262 19.33 -5.26 7.80
CA LYS A 262 18.90 -6.66 7.57
C LYS A 262 18.30 -6.90 6.18
N GLN A 263 18.13 -5.86 5.36
CA GLN A 263 17.45 -5.90 4.06
C GLN A 263 16.13 -6.70 4.10
N SER A 264 15.31 -6.42 5.12
CA SER A 264 14.07 -7.15 5.37
C SER A 264 13.05 -6.35 6.17
N TRP A 265 11.77 -6.63 5.92
CA TRP A 265 10.65 -6.12 6.71
C TRP A 265 10.71 -6.68 8.14
N GLN A 266 10.47 -5.83 9.13
CA GLN A 266 10.32 -6.19 10.54
C GLN A 266 8.92 -5.77 11.00
N ASN A 267 8.24 -6.62 11.75
CA ASN A 267 6.99 -6.24 12.41
C ASN A 267 7.32 -5.21 13.51
N TYR A 268 6.69 -4.04 13.43
CA TYR A 268 6.81 -2.97 14.42
C TYR A 268 5.61 -2.93 15.38
N ALA A 269 4.41 -3.18 14.88
CA ALA A 269 3.17 -3.16 15.66
C ALA A 269 2.12 -4.12 15.07
N ASN A 270 1.43 -4.85 15.95
CA ASN A 270 0.15 -5.47 15.61
C ASN A 270 -0.98 -4.47 15.91
N THR A 271 -2.03 -4.47 15.07
CA THR A 271 -3.23 -3.65 15.29
C THR A 271 -4.19 -4.31 16.28
N LEU A 272 -4.35 -5.63 16.16
CA LEU A 272 -5.04 -6.47 17.14
C LEU A 272 -3.96 -7.16 18.00
N GLN A 273 -4.04 -7.04 19.32
CA GLN A 273 -3.01 -7.49 20.26
C GLN A 273 -3.49 -8.64 21.14
N ASP A 274 -4.74 -8.62 21.60
CA ASP A 274 -5.24 -9.60 22.56
C ASP A 274 -6.74 -9.93 22.39
N PHE A 275 -7.30 -10.72 23.32
CA PHE A 275 -8.68 -11.19 23.24
C PHE A 275 -9.73 -10.12 23.56
N CYS A 276 -9.38 -9.04 24.26
CA CYS A 276 -10.26 -7.91 24.53
C CYS A 276 -10.57 -7.08 23.27
N ASP A 277 -9.75 -7.18 22.22
CA ASP A 277 -10.01 -6.52 20.93
C ASP A 277 -11.18 -7.17 20.17
N ARG A 278 -11.64 -8.36 20.59
CA ARG A 278 -12.78 -9.05 19.96
C ARG A 278 -14.08 -8.31 20.20
N TYR A 279 -14.80 -8.04 19.12
CA TYR A 279 -16.04 -7.31 19.15
C TYR A 279 -17.07 -7.99 20.08
N THR A 280 -17.63 -7.22 21.01
CA THR A 280 -18.62 -7.67 22.01
C THR A 280 -18.20 -8.84 22.92
N LEU A 281 -16.89 -9.09 23.14
CA LEU A 281 -16.43 -10.13 24.09
C LEU A 281 -17.09 -10.01 25.48
N CYS A 282 -17.19 -8.78 25.98
CA CYS A 282 -17.97 -8.47 27.17
C CYS A 282 -19.32 -7.86 26.77
N GLY A 283 -20.39 -8.30 27.43
CA GLY A 283 -21.73 -7.77 27.22
C GLY A 283 -21.90 -6.30 27.65
N PRO A 284 -23.07 -5.69 27.42
CA PRO A 284 -23.34 -4.29 27.75
C PRO A 284 -22.98 -3.93 29.19
N TYR A 285 -22.29 -2.80 29.37
CA TYR A 285 -21.74 -2.32 30.66
C TYR A 285 -20.65 -3.21 31.29
N GLY A 286 -20.14 -4.20 30.56
CA GLY A 286 -18.91 -4.92 30.89
C GLY A 286 -17.67 -4.20 30.33
N ILE A 287 -16.55 -4.31 31.05
CA ILE A 287 -15.20 -3.92 30.61
C ILE A 287 -14.29 -5.16 30.62
N CYS A 288 -13.58 -5.38 29.51
CA CYS A 288 -12.57 -6.42 29.38
C CYS A 288 -11.25 -5.98 30.03
N ARG A 289 -10.57 -6.91 30.71
CA ARG A 289 -9.26 -6.68 31.33
C ARG A 289 -8.41 -7.96 31.22
N ILE A 290 -7.35 -7.90 30.42
CA ILE A 290 -6.47 -9.06 30.16
C ILE A 290 -5.87 -9.72 31.40
N ASN A 291 -5.70 -8.96 32.49
CA ASN A 291 -5.07 -9.42 33.73
C ASN A 291 -6.08 -9.92 34.79
N TYR A 292 -7.32 -10.21 34.41
CA TYR A 292 -8.40 -10.61 35.32
C TYR A 292 -8.99 -11.98 34.93
N ALA A 293 -9.50 -12.70 35.92
CA ALA A 293 -10.25 -13.95 35.74
C ALA A 293 -11.52 -13.89 36.61
N PRO A 294 -12.74 -13.81 36.02
CA PRO A 294 -13.03 -13.70 34.59
C PRO A 294 -12.47 -12.41 33.96
N VAL A 295 -12.24 -12.45 32.64
CA VAL A 295 -11.67 -11.32 31.88
C VAL A 295 -12.65 -10.15 31.74
N CYS A 296 -13.96 -10.43 31.79
CA CYS A 296 -15.01 -9.42 31.80
C CYS A 296 -15.41 -9.08 33.24
N SER A 297 -15.60 -7.78 33.49
CA SER A 297 -16.08 -7.26 34.79
C SER A 297 -17.11 -6.16 34.55
N CYS A 298 -18.10 -6.01 35.42
CA CYS A 298 -19.04 -4.89 35.31
C CYS A 298 -18.33 -3.55 35.63
N ILE A 299 -18.71 -2.48 34.94
CA ILE A 299 -18.28 -1.12 35.32
C ILE A 299 -18.89 -0.72 36.68
N GLY A 300 -18.27 0.25 37.35
CA GLY A 300 -18.71 0.67 38.69
C GLY A 300 -20.17 1.10 38.73
N GLY A 301 -20.95 0.49 39.62
CA GLY A 301 -22.41 0.71 39.75
C GLY A 301 -23.29 -0.31 39.02
N PHE A 302 -22.71 -1.30 38.32
CA PHE A 302 -23.43 -2.37 37.63
C PHE A 302 -23.10 -3.75 38.24
N GLU A 303 -24.03 -4.69 38.11
CA GLU A 303 -23.90 -6.08 38.57
C GLU A 303 -24.19 -7.09 37.43
N PRO A 304 -23.66 -8.33 37.48
CA PRO A 304 -23.91 -9.33 36.45
C PRO A 304 -25.39 -9.74 36.41
N ARG A 305 -26.02 -9.61 35.23
CA ARG A 305 -27.40 -10.06 34.98
C ARG A 305 -27.61 -11.56 35.27
N VAL A 306 -26.55 -12.36 35.15
CA VAL A 306 -26.50 -13.77 35.52
C VAL A 306 -25.35 -13.97 36.51
N PRO A 307 -25.60 -14.13 37.83
CA PRO A 307 -24.53 -14.21 38.84
C PRO A 307 -23.68 -15.50 38.86
N LYS A 308 -23.58 -16.23 37.73
CA LYS A 308 -22.94 -17.55 37.61
C LYS A 308 -22.22 -17.79 36.27
N GLU A 309 -22.05 -16.75 35.47
CA GLU A 309 -21.30 -16.74 34.20
C GLU A 309 -20.14 -15.74 34.31
#